data_AF-A0A7C5TES5-F1
#
_entry.id   AF-A0A7C5TES5-F1
#
_cell.length_a   1.000
_cell.length_b   1.000
_cell.length_c   1.000
_cell.angle_alpha   90.00
_cell.angle_beta   90.00
_cell.angle_gamma   90.00
#
_symmetry.space_group_name_H-M   'P 1'
#
loop_
_entity.id
_entity.type
_entity.pdbx_description
1 polymer ?
#
loop_
_entity_poly.entity_id
_entity_poly.type
_entity_poly.pdbx_seq_one_letter_code
_entity_poly.pdbx_strand_id
1 'polypeptide(L)'
;MRVEALLQFALAIAFIVLWVFMPAWSISGANYSISLTPWGYVVRFFGETHVIPPPTVYAVWLFALDAGLLPLVWRRSRYSLYLATLFSVLSLSMLMDTILFQQRYLQFHGYTIAPTPTGYIYVLLSTKPVLGLPTYILLALTILSIFNMATRARWLGTRVIEDPIVAVERVLKVLHIEYSRIEGGVKVGGIKIIRRDDSLLLVNEHRIDEVDLGTAITEAVKVGLKQPVSVGVVDYGED
;
A
#
# COMPACT_ATOMS: atom_id res chain seq x y z
N MET A 1 5.12 6.42 -9.98
CA MET A 1 5.15 6.03 -8.54
C MET A 1 4.22 4.84 -8.39
N ARG A 2 4.51 3.91 -7.47
CA ARG A 2 3.56 2.84 -7.13
C ARG A 2 2.36 3.49 -6.43
N VAL A 3 1.16 3.32 -6.97
CA VAL A 3 -0.08 3.93 -6.46
C VAL A 3 -0.30 3.53 -4.99
N GLU A 4 0.16 2.34 -4.63
CA GLU A 4 0.16 1.79 -3.27
C GLU A 4 0.94 2.65 -2.28
N ALA A 5 2.12 3.14 -2.67
CA ALA A 5 2.96 3.98 -1.82
C ALA A 5 2.35 5.38 -1.65
N LEU A 6 1.69 5.90 -2.70
CA LEU A 6 0.94 7.15 -2.64
C LEU A 6 -0.27 7.03 -1.73
N LEU A 7 -1.01 5.92 -1.80
CA LEU A 7 -2.16 5.65 -0.93
C LEU A 7 -1.74 5.53 0.54
N GLN A 8 -0.66 4.79 0.81
CA GLN A 8 -0.11 4.65 2.16
C GLN A 8 0.34 5.99 2.74
N PHE A 9 1.01 6.81 1.93
CA PHE A 9 1.39 8.17 2.33
C PHE A 9 0.17 9.08 2.54
N ALA A 10 -0.83 9.02 1.66
CA ALA A 10 -2.06 9.80 1.80
C ALA A 10 -2.79 9.47 3.11
N LEU A 11 -2.85 8.19 3.50
CA LEU A 11 -3.41 7.76 4.79
C LEU A 11 -2.58 8.26 5.98
N ALA A 12 -1.25 8.21 5.90
CA ALA A 12 -0.38 8.73 6.96
C ALA A 12 -0.57 10.24 7.18
N ILE A 13 -0.66 11.01 6.09
CA ILE A 13 -0.94 12.45 6.17
C ILE A 13 -2.36 12.71 6.66
N ALA A 14 -3.35 11.99 6.15
CA ALA A 14 -4.74 12.12 6.59
C ALA A 14 -4.89 11.84 8.09
N PHE A 15 -4.19 10.82 8.61
CA PHE A 15 -4.13 10.54 10.04
C PHE A 15 -3.64 11.74 10.84
N ILE A 16 -2.49 12.32 10.47
CA ILE A 16 -1.89 13.45 11.20
C ILE A 16 -2.78 14.67 11.16
N VAL A 17 -3.26 15.03 9.97
CA VAL A 17 -4.15 16.18 9.78
C VAL A 17 -5.41 16.00 10.62
N LEU A 18 -6.06 14.83 10.55
CA LEU A 18 -7.27 14.60 11.35
C LEU A 18 -7.00 14.57 12.84
N TRP A 19 -5.85 14.05 13.28
CA TRP A 19 -5.52 14.02 14.71
C TRP A 19 -5.28 15.43 15.28
N VAL A 20 -4.76 16.36 14.48
CA VAL A 20 -4.64 17.78 14.87
C VAL A 20 -6.00 18.42 15.17
N PHE A 21 -7.04 18.07 14.40
CA PHE A 21 -8.37 18.68 14.53
C PHE A 21 -9.33 17.87 15.41
N MET A 22 -9.11 16.58 15.56
CA MET A 22 -10.00 15.67 16.27
C MET A 22 -9.21 14.74 17.19
N PRO A 23 -9.68 14.49 18.42
CA PRO A 23 -8.96 13.61 19.33
C PRO A 23 -8.99 12.16 18.84
N ALA A 24 -7.86 11.46 18.98
CA ALA A 24 -7.80 10.02 18.68
C ALA A 24 -8.60 9.19 19.70
N TRP A 25 -8.72 9.70 20.92
CA TRP A 25 -9.48 9.11 22.00
C TRP A 25 -10.02 10.21 22.91
N SER A 26 -11.23 10.03 23.44
CA SER A 26 -11.78 10.97 24.41
C SER A 26 -12.71 10.29 25.41
N ILE A 27 -12.76 10.87 26.60
CA ILE A 27 -13.77 10.59 27.62
C ILE A 27 -14.26 11.94 28.17
N SER A 28 -15.57 12.15 28.19
CA SER A 28 -16.15 13.46 28.54
C SER A 28 -17.35 13.30 29.48
N GLY A 29 -17.27 13.92 30.66
CA GLY A 29 -18.38 14.11 31.59
C GLY A 29 -18.83 15.58 31.64
N ALA A 30 -19.72 15.91 32.57
CA ALA A 30 -20.30 17.26 32.68
C ALA A 30 -19.26 18.35 32.95
N ASN A 31 -18.36 18.13 33.91
CA ASN A 31 -17.37 19.12 34.35
C ASN A 31 -15.91 18.66 34.15
N TYR A 32 -15.72 17.48 33.55
CA TYR A 32 -14.40 16.91 33.33
C TYR A 32 -14.33 16.19 32.00
N SER A 33 -13.30 16.45 31.19
CA SER A 33 -13.06 15.72 29.95
C SER A 33 -11.58 15.50 29.73
N ILE A 34 -11.21 14.32 29.24
CA ILE A 34 -9.85 14.03 28.78
C ILE A 34 -9.94 13.71 27.30
N SER A 35 -9.07 14.33 26.52
CA SER A 35 -8.96 14.08 25.08
C SER A 35 -7.51 13.90 24.68
N LEU A 36 -7.24 12.87 23.89
CA LEU A 36 -5.90 12.55 23.40
C LEU A 36 -5.68 13.24 22.06
N THR A 37 -4.85 14.28 22.10
CA THR A 37 -4.45 15.09 20.95
C THR A 37 -2.98 14.81 20.59
N PRO A 38 -2.46 15.30 19.45
CA PRO A 38 -1.06 15.09 19.06
C PRO A 38 -0.05 15.71 20.03
N TRP A 39 -0.50 16.63 20.89
CA TRP A 39 0.34 17.26 21.91
C TRP A 39 0.24 16.60 23.29
N GLY A 40 -0.65 15.61 23.45
CA GLY A 40 -0.85 14.90 24.71
C GLY A 40 -2.30 14.85 25.15
N TYR A 41 -2.50 14.51 26.43
CA TYR A 41 -3.80 14.55 27.06
C TYR A 41 -4.18 15.97 27.38
N VAL A 42 -5.21 16.46 26.71
CA VAL A 42 -5.90 17.69 27.06
C VAL A 42 -6.97 17.32 28.09
N VAL A 43 -6.71 17.70 29.33
CA VAL A 43 -7.61 17.51 30.47
C VAL A 43 -8.31 18.83 30.72
N ARG A 44 -9.64 18.83 30.65
CA ARG A 44 -10.47 19.96 31.08
C ARG A 44 -11.15 19.62 32.38
N PHE A 45 -11.04 20.50 33.37
CA PHE A 45 -11.66 20.35 34.68
C PHE A 45 -12.25 21.71 35.09
N PHE A 46 -13.58 21.77 35.26
CA PHE A 46 -14.30 22.98 35.68
C PHE A 46 -13.93 24.28 34.92
N GLY A 47 -13.69 24.18 33.61
CA GLY A 47 -13.34 25.32 32.76
C GLY A 47 -11.84 25.59 32.63
N GLU A 48 -10.99 25.01 33.48
CA GLU A 48 -9.54 25.03 33.31
C GLU A 48 -9.09 23.93 32.35
N THR A 49 -8.05 24.21 31.57
CA THR A 49 -7.49 23.28 30.57
C THR A 49 -6.01 23.07 30.84
N HIS A 50 -5.61 21.81 31.02
CA HIS A 50 -4.23 21.39 31.18
C HIS A 50 -3.83 20.42 30.08
N VAL A 51 -2.56 20.47 29.68
CA VAL A 51 -1.97 19.54 28.72
C VAL A 51 -0.92 18.72 29.44
N ILE A 52 -1.09 17.40 29.42
CA ILE A 52 -0.13 16.44 29.96
C ILE A 52 0.46 15.69 28.77
N PRO A 53 1.70 15.97 28.34
CA PRO A 53 2.33 15.35 27.19
C PRO A 53 3.05 14.03 27.58
N PRO A 54 2.50 12.85 27.25
CA PRO A 54 3.22 11.59 27.40
C PRO A 54 4.27 11.49 26.27
N PRO A 55 5.50 11.05 26.54
CA PRO A 55 6.52 10.86 25.50
C PRO A 55 6.07 9.95 24.35
N THR A 56 5.22 8.97 24.65
CA THR A 56 4.66 8.02 23.67
C THR A 56 3.83 8.69 22.59
N VAL A 57 3.16 9.81 22.88
CA VAL A 57 2.34 10.55 21.89
C VAL A 57 3.20 11.06 20.75
N TYR A 58 4.41 11.53 21.05
CA TYR A 58 5.32 12.02 20.01
C TYR A 58 5.82 10.90 19.11
N ALA A 59 6.00 9.70 19.65
CA ALA A 59 6.40 8.54 18.88
C ALA A 59 5.30 8.11 17.88
N VAL A 60 4.02 8.25 18.22
CA VAL A 60 2.90 7.85 17.35
C VAL A 60 2.98 8.54 15.99
N TRP A 61 3.03 9.88 15.95
CA TRP A 61 2.98 10.60 14.68
C TRP A 61 4.30 10.51 13.91
N LEU A 62 5.46 10.43 14.59
CA LEU A 62 6.75 10.17 13.97
C LEU A 62 6.74 8.83 13.21
N PHE A 63 6.36 7.74 13.90
CA PHE A 63 6.29 6.43 13.28
C PHE A 63 5.22 6.36 12.18
N ALA A 64 4.10 7.07 12.31
CA ALA A 64 3.09 7.13 11.25
C ALA A 64 3.61 7.84 9.99
N LEU A 65 4.32 8.96 10.16
CA LEU A 65 4.97 9.68 9.05
C LEU A 65 6.00 8.80 8.36
N ASP A 66 6.90 8.20 9.13
CA ASP A 66 7.97 7.38 8.58
C ASP A 66 7.40 6.15 7.86
N ALA A 67 6.32 5.56 8.38
CA ALA A 67 5.59 4.48 7.69
C ALA A 67 5.05 4.91 6.32
N GLY A 68 4.61 6.16 6.17
CA GLY A 68 4.16 6.71 4.89
C GLY A 68 5.31 7.12 3.95
N LEU A 69 6.39 7.68 4.51
CA LEU A 69 7.53 8.22 3.75
C LEU A 69 8.49 7.14 3.24
N LEU A 70 8.69 6.05 3.99
CA LEU A 70 9.65 5.01 3.64
C LEU A 70 9.43 4.40 2.24
N PRO A 71 8.21 4.01 1.85
CA PRO A 71 7.96 3.50 0.50
C PRO A 71 8.18 4.55 -0.61
N LEU A 72 8.09 5.85 -0.29
CA LEU A 72 8.30 6.95 -1.23
C LEU A 72 9.78 7.27 -1.43
N VAL A 73 10.57 7.27 -0.36
CA VAL A 73 12.00 7.60 -0.39
C VAL A 73 12.80 6.37 -0.85
N TRP A 74 12.51 5.18 -0.32
CA TRP A 74 13.29 3.97 -0.58
C TRP A 74 12.60 2.99 -1.55
N ARG A 75 12.25 3.48 -2.74
CA ARG A 75 11.40 2.78 -3.72
C ARG A 75 11.93 1.44 -4.25
N ARG A 76 13.25 1.24 -4.27
CA ARG A 76 13.90 0.12 -4.96
C ARG A 76 13.97 -1.16 -4.15
N SER A 77 13.74 -1.10 -2.83
CA SER A 77 14.00 -2.22 -1.94
C SER A 77 12.73 -2.78 -1.30
N ARG A 78 12.66 -4.11 -1.14
CA ARG A 78 11.62 -4.78 -0.35
C ARG A 78 11.70 -4.44 1.14
N TYR A 79 12.90 -4.08 1.61
CA TYR A 79 13.12 -3.66 2.99
C TYR A 79 12.36 -2.38 3.36
N SER A 80 12.04 -1.53 2.37
CA SER A 80 11.20 -0.35 2.60
C SER A 80 9.79 -0.72 3.07
N LEU A 81 9.20 -1.79 2.53
CA LEU A 81 7.86 -2.25 2.90
C LEU A 81 7.85 -2.93 4.27
N TYR A 82 8.89 -3.71 4.59
CA TYR A 82 9.06 -4.30 5.92
C TYR A 82 9.20 -3.23 6.99
N LEU A 83 10.06 -2.24 6.74
CA LEU A 83 10.31 -1.16 7.69
C LEU A 83 9.09 -0.25 7.84
N ALA A 84 8.39 0.06 6.74
CA ALA A 84 7.13 0.81 6.79
C ALA A 84 6.06 0.09 7.60
N THR A 85 5.97 -1.24 7.48
CA THR A 85 5.04 -2.05 8.28
C THR A 85 5.43 -2.02 9.76
N LEU A 86 6.71 -2.20 10.07
CA LEU A 86 7.22 -2.11 11.44
C LEU A 86 6.84 -0.76 12.07
N PHE A 87 7.05 0.35 11.36
CA PHE A 87 6.70 1.67 11.85
C PHE A 87 5.18 1.89 11.98
N SER A 88 4.37 1.39 11.05
CA SER A 88 2.90 1.47 11.20
C SER A 88 2.41 0.74 12.45
N VAL A 89 2.97 -0.45 12.73
CA VAL A 89 2.64 -1.26 13.91
C VAL A 89 3.16 -0.59 15.18
N LEU A 90 4.37 -0.02 15.17
CA LEU A 90 4.91 0.74 16.30
C LEU A 90 4.05 1.97 16.60
N SER A 91 3.62 2.71 15.58
CA SER A 91 2.73 3.86 15.74
C SER A 91 1.41 3.45 16.42
N LEU A 92 0.77 2.39 15.93
CA LEU A 92 -0.46 1.86 16.52
C LEU A 92 -0.25 1.37 17.95
N SER A 93 0.86 0.66 18.20
CA SER A 93 1.22 0.16 19.53
C SER A 93 1.39 1.32 20.52
N MET A 94 2.14 2.37 20.15
CA MET A 94 2.33 3.55 20.99
C MET A 94 1.01 4.27 21.28
N LEU A 95 0.09 4.34 20.30
CA LEU A 95 -1.23 4.94 20.51
C LEU A 95 -2.05 4.11 21.50
N MET A 96 -2.07 2.79 21.34
CA MET A 96 -2.80 1.88 22.23
C MET A 96 -2.20 1.88 23.64
N ASP A 97 -0.88 1.85 23.76
CA ASP A 97 -0.18 1.89 25.06
C ASP A 97 -0.49 3.19 25.80
N THR A 98 -0.50 4.32 25.09
CA THR A 98 -0.93 5.60 25.64
C THR A 98 -2.36 5.50 26.18
N ILE A 99 -3.33 5.08 25.35
CA ILE A 99 -4.73 4.93 25.77
C ILE A 99 -4.88 3.97 26.97
N LEU A 100 -4.19 2.83 26.95
CA LEU A 100 -4.22 1.84 28.02
C LEU A 100 -3.59 2.36 29.31
N PHE A 101 -2.52 3.15 29.23
CA PHE A 101 -1.92 3.79 30.38
C PHE A 101 -2.95 4.67 31.10
N GLN A 102 -3.70 5.49 30.35
CA GLN A 102 -4.79 6.29 30.91
C GLN A 102 -5.87 5.43 31.56
N GLN A 103 -6.33 4.37 30.87
CA GLN A 103 -7.40 3.52 31.38
C GLN A 103 -6.99 2.69 32.60
N ARG A 104 -5.73 2.25 32.67
CA ARG A 104 -5.25 1.36 33.72
C ARG A 104 -4.81 2.12 34.97
N TYR A 105 -4.15 3.25 34.82
CA TYR A 105 -3.51 3.95 35.94
C TYR A 105 -4.30 5.17 36.41
N LEU A 106 -5.17 5.72 35.56
CA LEU A 106 -5.94 6.93 35.88
C LEU A 106 -7.44 6.65 35.95
N GLN A 107 -7.87 5.39 35.87
CA GLN A 107 -9.26 5.00 36.13
C GLN A 107 -9.34 3.87 37.16
N PHE A 108 -10.28 3.97 38.09
CA PHE A 108 -10.55 2.98 39.14
C PHE A 108 -12.06 2.83 39.35
N HIS A 109 -12.62 1.66 39.08
CA HIS A 109 -14.07 1.36 39.24
C HIS A 109 -15.04 2.42 38.67
N GLY A 110 -14.74 2.97 37.49
CA GLY A 110 -15.57 4.00 36.84
C GLY A 110 -15.31 5.44 37.30
N TYR A 111 -14.41 5.62 38.27
CA TYR A 111 -13.87 6.92 38.64
C TYR A 111 -12.58 7.19 37.87
N THR A 112 -12.37 8.43 37.44
CA THR A 112 -11.06 8.89 37.00
C THR A 112 -10.32 9.51 38.18
N ILE A 113 -9.07 9.10 38.37
CA ILE A 113 -8.19 9.61 39.42
C ILE A 113 -7.45 10.82 38.87
N ALA A 114 -7.64 11.99 39.49
CA ALA A 114 -6.84 13.16 39.20
C ALA A 114 -5.91 13.45 40.40
N PRO A 115 -4.58 13.45 40.21
CA PRO A 115 -3.64 13.80 41.26
C PRO A 115 -3.73 15.29 41.60
N THR A 116 -3.68 15.62 42.89
CA THR A 116 -3.58 16.98 43.41
C THR A 116 -2.28 17.14 44.19
N PRO A 117 -1.78 18.37 44.41
CA PRO A 117 -0.56 18.58 45.20
C PRO A 117 -0.60 17.95 46.60
N THR A 118 -1.78 17.73 47.15
CA THR A 118 -2.00 17.18 48.49
C THR A 118 -2.58 15.76 48.50
N GLY A 119 -2.81 15.12 47.34
CA GLY A 119 -3.42 13.79 47.29
C GLY A 119 -4.04 13.43 45.93
N TYR A 120 -5.24 12.87 45.95
CA TYR A 120 -5.96 12.44 44.74
C TYR A 120 -7.45 12.73 44.90
N ILE A 121 -8.10 13.13 43.81
CA ILE A 121 -9.57 13.24 43.73
C ILE A 121 -10.12 12.18 42.78
N TYR A 122 -11.26 11.60 43.16
CA TYR A 122 -12.00 10.64 42.33
C TYR A 122 -13.17 11.36 41.66
N VAL A 123 -13.14 11.43 40.34
CA VAL A 123 -14.21 12.03 39.55
C VAL A 123 -14.99 10.91 38.89
N LEU A 124 -16.28 10.77 39.20
CA LEU A 124 -17.13 9.81 38.51
C LEU A 124 -17.36 10.30 37.08
N LEU A 125 -16.92 9.52 36.09
CA LEU A 125 -17.28 9.74 34.69
C LEU A 125 -18.24 8.64 34.26
N SER A 126 -19.53 8.98 34.18
CA SER A 126 -20.57 8.06 33.69
C SER A 126 -20.46 7.73 32.20
N THR A 127 -19.55 8.37 31.46
CA THR A 127 -19.41 8.21 30.02
C THR A 127 -18.34 7.21 29.65
N LYS A 128 -18.64 6.42 28.62
CA LYS A 128 -17.72 5.42 28.07
C LYS A 128 -16.64 6.11 27.23
N PRO A 129 -15.40 5.58 27.23
CA PRO A 129 -14.34 6.04 26.34
C PRO A 129 -14.74 5.84 24.87
N VAL A 130 -14.45 6.83 24.03
CA VAL A 130 -14.75 6.80 22.59
C VAL A 130 -13.44 6.91 21.81
N LEU A 131 -13.29 6.05 20.79
CA LEU A 131 -12.21 6.16 19.81
C LEU A 131 -12.63 7.13 18.71
N GLY A 132 -11.76 8.07 18.40
CA GLY A 132 -11.98 9.03 17.32
C GLY A 132 -11.55 8.49 15.95
N LEU A 133 -11.95 9.23 14.91
CA LEU A 133 -11.58 8.96 13.51
C LEU A 133 -10.07 8.73 13.28
N PRO A 134 -9.14 9.49 13.91
CA PRO A 134 -7.71 9.27 13.70
C PRO A 134 -7.27 7.84 14.02
N THR A 135 -7.84 7.22 15.06
CA THR A 135 -7.51 5.85 15.45
C THR A 135 -7.89 4.83 14.36
N TYR A 136 -9.05 5.01 13.74
CA TYR A 136 -9.50 4.14 12.64
C TYR A 136 -8.64 4.30 11.39
N ILE A 137 -8.15 5.51 11.10
CA ILE A 137 -7.25 5.76 9.97
C ILE A 137 -5.89 5.12 10.23
N LEU A 138 -5.37 5.20 11.46
CA LEU A 138 -4.12 4.53 11.81
C LEU A 138 -4.25 3.00 11.70
N LEU A 139 -5.40 2.45 12.09
CA LEU A 139 -5.71 1.03 11.86
C LEU A 139 -5.72 0.70 10.36
N ALA A 140 -6.39 1.51 9.54
CA ALA A 140 -6.41 1.32 8.09
C ALA A 140 -5.00 1.41 7.47
N LEU A 141 -4.18 2.36 7.91
CA LEU A 141 -2.77 2.49 7.52
C LEU A 141 -1.97 1.23 7.86
N THR A 142 -2.17 0.68 9.06
CA THR A 142 -1.49 -0.52 9.53
C THR A 142 -1.89 -1.75 8.71
N ILE A 143 -3.21 -1.94 8.50
CA ILE A 143 -3.74 -3.03 7.66
C ILE A 143 -3.18 -2.91 6.23
N LEU A 144 -3.20 -1.72 5.65
CA LEU A 144 -2.66 -1.46 4.32
C LEU A 144 -1.16 -1.76 4.25
N SER A 145 -0.39 -1.37 5.28
CA SER A 145 1.05 -1.61 5.33
C SER A 145 1.37 -3.11 5.39
N ILE A 146 0.65 -3.85 6.24
CA ILE A 146 0.75 -5.32 6.32
C ILE A 146 0.38 -5.95 4.96
N PHE A 147 -0.69 -5.47 4.34
CA PHE A 147 -1.12 -5.98 3.05
C PHE A 147 -0.09 -5.69 1.95
N ASN A 148 0.48 -4.48 1.92
CA ASN A 148 1.55 -4.09 1.02
C ASN A 148 2.82 -4.93 1.23
N MET A 149 3.16 -5.25 2.48
CA MET A 149 4.27 -6.14 2.81
C MET A 149 4.01 -7.57 2.30
N ALA A 150 2.83 -8.14 2.60
CA ALA A 150 2.47 -9.50 2.24
C ALA A 150 2.38 -9.70 0.72
N THR A 151 1.72 -8.78 0.02
CA THR A 151 1.53 -8.82 -1.43
C THR A 151 2.68 -8.21 -2.23
N ARG A 152 3.71 -7.69 -1.55
CA ARG A 152 4.82 -6.92 -2.13
C ARG A 152 4.37 -5.69 -2.93
N ALA A 153 3.24 -5.10 -2.53
CA ALA A 153 2.60 -3.95 -3.18
C ALA A 153 2.37 -4.20 -4.69
N ARG A 154 1.79 -5.37 -5.03
CA ARG A 154 1.45 -5.78 -6.41
C ARG A 154 -0.04 -5.90 -6.67
N TRP A 155 -0.88 -5.58 -5.70
CA TRP A 155 -2.32 -5.86 -5.73
C TRP A 155 -3.14 -4.74 -6.37
N LEU A 156 -2.64 -3.50 -6.36
CA LEU A 156 -3.31 -2.32 -6.92
C LEU A 156 -2.96 -2.12 -8.41
N GLY A 157 -2.27 -3.10 -9.00
CA GLY A 157 -2.38 -3.38 -10.42
C GLY A 157 -2.07 -2.18 -11.30
N THR A 158 -0.86 -1.61 -11.23
CA THR A 158 -0.23 -1.29 -12.50
C THR A 158 0.13 -2.62 -13.14
N ARG A 159 -0.84 -3.25 -13.81
CA ARG A 159 -0.51 -4.01 -15.02
C ARG A 159 0.36 -3.03 -15.79
N VAL A 160 1.67 -3.28 -15.82
CA VAL A 160 2.45 -2.83 -16.96
C VAL A 160 1.69 -3.49 -18.09
N ILE A 161 0.90 -2.70 -18.82
CA ILE A 161 0.44 -3.06 -20.15
C ILE A 161 1.73 -3.10 -20.94
N GLU A 162 2.49 -4.18 -20.74
CA GLU A 162 3.51 -4.57 -21.66
C GLU A 162 2.72 -4.80 -22.93
N ASP A 163 2.98 -3.95 -23.93
CA ASP A 163 2.27 -3.99 -25.20
C ASP A 163 2.19 -5.47 -25.59
N PRO A 164 0.99 -6.06 -25.77
CA PRO A 164 0.85 -7.50 -25.94
C PRO A 164 1.74 -8.04 -27.07
N ILE A 165 2.06 -7.20 -28.05
CA ILE A 165 3.03 -7.47 -29.11
C ILE A 165 4.45 -7.66 -28.54
N VAL A 166 4.93 -6.80 -27.64
CA VAL A 166 6.23 -6.91 -26.98
C VAL A 166 6.33 -8.16 -26.10
N ALA A 167 5.21 -8.56 -25.47
CA ALA A 167 5.15 -9.83 -24.73
C ALA A 167 5.32 -11.04 -25.67
N VAL A 168 4.66 -11.02 -26.83
CA VAL A 168 4.83 -12.04 -27.88
C VAL A 168 6.28 -12.04 -28.43
N GLU A 169 6.85 -10.89 -28.77
CA GLU A 169 8.24 -10.76 -29.25
C GLU A 169 9.25 -11.35 -28.25
N ARG A 170 9.06 -11.08 -26.95
CA ARG A 170 9.95 -11.60 -25.90
C ARG A 170 9.89 -13.13 -25.83
N VAL A 171 8.70 -13.73 -25.91
CA VAL A 171 8.55 -15.19 -25.88
C VAL A 171 9.19 -15.83 -27.11
N LEU A 172 8.96 -15.27 -28.30
CA LEU A 172 9.57 -15.76 -29.54
C LEU A 172 11.10 -15.66 -29.50
N LYS A 173 11.64 -14.55 -28.99
CA LYS A 173 13.09 -14.34 -28.83
C LYS A 173 13.71 -15.33 -27.84
N VAL A 174 13.04 -15.63 -26.72
CA VAL A 174 13.51 -16.64 -25.74
C VAL A 174 13.53 -18.02 -26.39
N LEU A 175 12.51 -18.35 -27.19
CA LEU A 175 12.39 -19.64 -27.88
C LEU A 175 13.20 -19.74 -29.18
N HIS A 176 13.96 -18.70 -29.54
CA HIS A 176 14.79 -18.64 -30.75
C HIS A 176 13.97 -18.88 -32.04
N ILE A 177 12.71 -18.43 -32.04
CA ILE A 177 11.82 -18.52 -33.20
C ILE A 177 12.00 -17.28 -34.06
N GLU A 178 12.14 -17.48 -35.37
CA GLU A 178 12.22 -16.37 -36.33
C GLU A 178 10.87 -15.65 -36.46
N TYR A 179 10.91 -14.33 -36.33
CA TYR A 179 9.74 -13.47 -36.49
C TYR A 179 10.10 -12.18 -37.23
N SER A 180 9.13 -11.60 -37.93
CA SER A 180 9.26 -10.32 -38.61
C SER A 180 8.32 -9.29 -37.99
N ARG A 181 8.83 -8.10 -37.70
CA ARG A 181 8.02 -7.00 -37.18
C ARG A 181 7.25 -6.33 -38.31
N ILE A 182 5.96 -6.07 -38.10
CA ILE A 182 5.08 -5.37 -39.05
C ILE A 182 4.45 -4.15 -38.37
N GLU A 183 3.90 -3.22 -39.15
CA GLU A 183 3.18 -2.07 -38.59
C GLU A 183 2.04 -2.54 -37.69
N GLY A 184 2.12 -2.21 -36.40
CA GLY A 184 1.12 -2.59 -35.40
C GLY A 184 1.09 -4.08 -35.03
N GLY A 185 2.13 -4.88 -35.31
CA GLY A 185 2.09 -6.31 -35.04
C GLY A 185 3.38 -7.10 -35.26
N VAL A 186 3.27 -8.43 -35.14
CA VAL A 186 4.35 -9.40 -35.38
C VAL A 186 3.86 -10.49 -36.33
N LYS A 187 4.69 -10.85 -37.30
CA LYS A 187 4.48 -11.96 -38.22
C LYS A 187 5.39 -13.13 -37.84
N VAL A 188 4.80 -14.32 -37.69
CA VAL A 188 5.53 -15.57 -37.44
C VAL A 188 5.07 -16.59 -38.48
N GLY A 189 5.91 -16.88 -39.47
CA GLY A 189 5.58 -17.80 -40.55
C GLY A 189 4.35 -17.34 -41.34
N GLY A 190 3.31 -18.20 -41.38
CA GLY A 190 2.04 -17.93 -42.06
C GLY A 190 1.03 -17.08 -41.28
N ILE A 191 1.27 -16.80 -39.99
CA ILE A 191 0.34 -16.00 -39.16
C ILE A 191 0.85 -14.60 -38.88
N LYS A 192 -0.08 -13.65 -38.76
CA LYS A 192 0.18 -12.27 -38.32
C LYS A 192 -0.65 -12.00 -37.07
N ILE A 193 -0.02 -11.44 -36.04
CA ILE A 193 -0.67 -10.97 -34.84
C ILE A 193 -0.63 -9.44 -34.88
N ILE A 194 -1.80 -8.82 -34.99
CA ILE A 194 -1.94 -7.36 -35.10
C ILE A 194 -2.74 -6.87 -33.92
N ARG A 195 -2.32 -5.76 -33.31
CA ARG A 195 -3.10 -5.09 -32.28
C ARG A 195 -4.08 -4.12 -32.93
N ARG A 196 -5.35 -4.21 -32.55
CA ARG A 196 -6.39 -3.24 -32.90
C ARG A 196 -7.05 -2.76 -31.62
N ASP A 197 -6.83 -1.50 -31.28
CA ASP A 197 -7.32 -0.88 -30.05
C ASP A 197 -6.90 -1.68 -28.79
N ASP A 198 -7.84 -2.40 -28.20
CA ASP A 198 -7.66 -3.23 -26.98
C ASP A 198 -7.64 -4.75 -27.25
N SER A 199 -7.72 -5.20 -28.51
CA SER A 199 -7.71 -6.62 -28.85
C SER A 199 -6.61 -7.06 -29.82
N LEU A 200 -6.30 -8.35 -29.77
CA LEU A 200 -5.31 -8.99 -30.65
C LEU A 200 -6.05 -9.74 -31.74
N LEU A 201 -5.71 -9.44 -32.99
CA LEU A 201 -6.21 -10.14 -34.15
C LEU A 201 -5.14 -11.12 -34.62
N LEU A 202 -5.49 -12.40 -34.62
CA LEU A 202 -4.73 -13.45 -35.28
C LEU A 202 -5.26 -13.57 -36.71
N VAL A 203 -4.41 -13.19 -37.65
CA VAL A 203 -4.69 -13.24 -39.09
C VAL A 203 -3.90 -14.38 -39.70
N ASN A 204 -4.60 -15.37 -40.24
CA ASN A 204 -4.06 -16.42 -41.09
C ASN A 204 -4.64 -16.26 -42.51
N GLU A 205 -4.10 -16.96 -43.51
CA GLU A 205 -4.50 -16.85 -44.92
C GLU A 205 -6.00 -17.08 -45.18
N HIS A 206 -6.70 -17.74 -44.25
CA HIS A 206 -8.11 -18.11 -44.40
C HIS A 206 -9.03 -17.58 -43.29
N ARG A 207 -8.49 -16.91 -42.26
CA ARG A 207 -9.29 -16.52 -41.09
C ARG A 207 -8.69 -15.34 -40.31
N ILE A 208 -9.57 -14.48 -39.81
CA ILE A 208 -9.24 -13.42 -38.86
C ILE A 208 -10.02 -13.71 -37.59
N ASP A 209 -9.31 -13.99 -36.50
CA ASP A 209 -9.91 -14.25 -35.20
C ASP A 209 -9.41 -13.25 -34.16
N GLU A 210 -10.32 -12.76 -33.33
CA GLU A 210 -9.99 -12.02 -32.12
C GLU A 210 -9.61 -13.01 -31.02
N VAL A 211 -8.41 -12.85 -30.48
CA VAL A 211 -7.81 -13.82 -29.54
C VAL A 211 -7.25 -13.13 -28.31
N ASP A 212 -7.20 -13.85 -27.20
CA ASP A 212 -6.48 -13.42 -26.01
C ASP A 212 -4.96 -13.63 -26.17
N LEU A 213 -4.17 -12.96 -25.32
CA LEU A 213 -2.70 -13.03 -25.37
C LEU A 213 -2.16 -14.47 -25.22
N GLY A 214 -2.82 -15.31 -24.41
CA GLY A 214 -2.41 -16.71 -24.21
C GLY A 214 -2.56 -17.54 -25.48
N THR A 215 -3.70 -17.41 -26.16
CA THR A 215 -3.94 -18.10 -27.44
C THR A 215 -3.02 -17.57 -28.55
N ALA A 216 -2.79 -16.25 -28.61
CA ALA A 216 -1.89 -15.64 -29.57
C ALA A 216 -0.44 -16.16 -29.45
N ILE A 217 0.09 -16.26 -28.23
CA ILE A 217 1.42 -16.82 -27.98
C ILE A 217 1.47 -18.31 -28.36
N THR A 218 0.45 -19.08 -27.99
CA THR A 218 0.42 -20.53 -28.24
C THR A 218 0.44 -20.85 -29.73
N GLU A 219 -0.38 -20.16 -30.52
CA GLU A 219 -0.40 -20.35 -31.97
C GLU A 219 0.87 -19.80 -32.64
N ALA A 220 1.43 -18.68 -32.17
CA ALA A 220 2.72 -18.19 -32.66
C ALA A 220 3.87 -19.18 -32.43
N VAL A 221 3.94 -19.77 -31.24
CA VAL A 221 4.96 -20.78 -30.92
C VAL A 221 4.75 -22.05 -31.73
N LYS A 222 3.51 -22.52 -31.88
CA LYS A 222 3.16 -23.72 -32.66
C LYS A 222 3.50 -23.57 -34.14
N VAL A 223 3.28 -22.39 -34.72
CA VAL A 223 3.65 -22.10 -36.11
C VAL A 223 5.16 -21.89 -36.24
N GLY A 224 5.77 -21.18 -35.28
CA GLY A 224 7.21 -20.93 -35.23
C GLY A 224 8.05 -22.20 -35.15
N LEU A 225 7.65 -23.16 -34.31
CA LEU A 225 8.31 -24.46 -34.19
C LEU A 225 8.19 -25.34 -35.44
N LYS A 226 7.22 -25.05 -36.32
CA LYS A 226 7.03 -25.76 -37.60
C LYS A 226 7.77 -25.10 -38.76
N GLN A 227 8.41 -23.95 -38.55
CA GLN A 227 9.24 -23.34 -39.58
C GLN A 227 10.46 -24.24 -39.81
N PRO A 228 10.86 -24.48 -41.07
CA PRO A 228 12.13 -25.13 -41.35
C PRO A 228 13.23 -24.25 -40.76
N VAL A 229 14.07 -24.82 -39.90
CA VAL A 229 15.25 -24.12 -39.38
C VAL A 229 16.09 -23.74 -40.60
N SER A 230 16.28 -22.44 -40.84
CA SER A 230 17.28 -21.98 -41.80
C SER A 230 18.65 -22.31 -41.20
N VAL A 231 19.15 -23.52 -41.46
CA VAL A 231 20.54 -23.84 -41.18
C VAL A 231 21.33 -23.00 -42.17
N GLY A 232 21.91 -21.90 -41.69
CA GLY A 232 22.85 -21.10 -42.46
C GLY A 232 23.90 -22.03 -43.06
N VAL A 233 23.85 -22.19 -44.38
CA VAL A 233 24.90 -22.82 -45.15
C VAL A 233 26.12 -21.91 -44.97
N VAL A 234 27.10 -22.38 -44.19
CA VAL A 234 28.43 -21.79 -44.18
C VAL A 234 29.05 -22.18 -45.50
N ASP A 235 28.99 -21.27 -46.46
CA ASP A 235 29.70 -21.34 -47.73
C ASP A 235 31.19 -21.11 -47.44
N TYR A 236 31.95 -22.20 -47.29
CA TYR A 236 33.40 -22.11 -47.45
C TYR A 236 33.65 -22.10 -48.96
N GLY A 237 33.68 -20.89 -49.53
CA GLY A 237 34.26 -20.68 -50.84
C GLY A 237 35.72 -21.13 -50.82
N GLU A 238 36.03 -22.11 -51.67
CA GLU A 238 37.37 -22.35 -52.18
C GLU A 238 37.82 -21.09 -52.92
N ASP A 239 38.92 -20.48 -52.45
CA ASP A 239 40.09 -20.07 -53.24
C ASP A 239 41.21 -19.58 -52.31
#